data_AF-D6SSI5-F1
#
_entry.id   AF-D6SSI5-F1
#
_cell.length_a   1.000
_cell.length_b   1.000
_cell.length_c   1.000
_cell.angle_alpha   90.00
_cell.angle_beta   90.00
_cell.angle_gamma   90.00
#
_symmetry.space_group_name_H-M   'P 1'
#
loop_
_entity.id
_entity.type
_entity.pdbx_description
1 polymer ?
#
loop_
_entity_poly.entity_id
_entity_poly.type
_entity_poly.pdbx_seq_one_letter_code
_entity_poly.pdbx_strand_id
1 'polypeptide(L)'
;MKKSIVCIGSIWITEDMAGLQVYKRLQDTEHPRTVEVFFGGLSGLNLLPFLEQGGRVVFVDNVKGFAAPGRVVVLDQSQVIASRELRHYGHGAGLPFLLTVLPEVCTGTMPREIFLVGIEEKFTSESVQEAACLSLQIAENGRCCHGKEL
;
A
#
# COMPACT_ATOMS: atom_id res chain seq x y z
N MET A 1 -11.40 14.51 -5.99
CA MET A 1 -10.01 14.15 -5.62
C MET A 1 -9.74 12.77 -6.17
N LYS A 2 -8.60 12.54 -6.83
CA LYS A 2 -8.22 11.20 -7.33
C LYS A 2 -8.01 10.25 -6.15
N LYS A 3 -8.47 9.00 -6.28
CA LYS A 3 -8.36 7.96 -5.25
C LYS A 3 -7.81 6.72 -5.94
N SER A 4 -6.71 6.19 -5.44
CA SER A 4 -6.07 5.03 -6.06
C SER A 4 -5.58 4.03 -5.03
N ILE A 5 -5.66 2.76 -5.38
CA ILE A 5 -5.08 1.64 -4.66
C ILE A 5 -4.03 0.99 -5.56
N VAL A 6 -2.81 0.87 -5.07
CA VAL A 6 -1.67 0.30 -5.79
C VAL A 6 -1.19 -0.93 -5.04
N CYS A 7 -1.48 -2.10 -5.57
CA CYS A 7 -1.07 -3.38 -5.00
C CYS A 7 0.33 -3.77 -5.50
N ILE A 8 1.27 -3.95 -4.58
CA ILE A 8 2.67 -4.30 -4.81
C ILE A 8 2.87 -5.78 -4.53
N GLY A 9 3.76 -6.42 -5.28
CA GLY A 9 4.17 -7.79 -5.02
C GLY A 9 4.60 -8.52 -6.27
N SER A 10 5.01 -9.77 -6.09
CA SER A 10 5.53 -10.63 -7.15
C SER A 10 4.56 -11.75 -7.49
N ILE A 11 4.36 -11.97 -8.79
CA ILE A 11 3.65 -13.16 -9.28
C ILE A 11 4.51 -14.43 -9.20
N TRP A 12 5.81 -14.28 -8.97
CA TRP A 12 6.81 -15.36 -9.03
C TRP A 12 7.30 -15.83 -7.65
N ILE A 13 7.18 -15.00 -6.62
CA ILE A 13 7.66 -15.27 -5.27
C ILE A 13 6.45 -15.49 -4.37
N THR A 14 6.25 -16.71 -3.88
CA THR A 14 5.04 -17.10 -3.13
C THR A 14 4.84 -16.27 -1.87
N GLU A 15 5.93 -15.97 -1.17
CA GLU A 15 5.96 -15.15 0.04
C GLU A 15 5.64 -13.68 -0.24
N ASP A 16 5.59 -13.26 -1.50
CA ASP A 16 5.30 -11.90 -1.92
C ASP A 16 4.00 -11.79 -2.78
N MET A 17 3.12 -12.79 -2.64
CA MET A 17 1.86 -12.80 -3.38
C MET A 17 0.75 -12.00 -2.68
N ALA A 18 0.98 -11.48 -1.47
CA ALA A 18 -0.07 -10.84 -0.67
C ALA A 18 -0.78 -9.71 -1.42
N GLY A 19 -0.03 -8.75 -2.00
CA GLY A 19 -0.65 -7.67 -2.77
C GLY A 19 -1.31 -8.15 -4.06
N LEU A 20 -0.81 -9.21 -4.71
CA LEU A 20 -1.53 -9.82 -5.85
C LEU A 20 -2.87 -10.42 -5.43
N GLN A 21 -2.93 -11.09 -4.27
CA GLN A 21 -4.18 -11.67 -3.77
C GLN A 21 -5.18 -10.58 -3.37
N VAL A 22 -4.72 -9.49 -2.76
CA VAL A 22 -5.57 -8.33 -2.47
C VAL A 22 -6.05 -7.67 -3.76
N TYR A 23 -5.18 -7.50 -4.75
CA TYR A 23 -5.58 -6.99 -6.07
C TYR A 23 -6.70 -7.84 -6.69
N LYS A 24 -6.54 -9.17 -6.72
CA LYS A 24 -7.60 -10.07 -7.21
C LYS A 24 -8.90 -9.91 -6.43
N ARG A 25 -8.81 -9.87 -5.09
CA ARG A 25 -9.99 -9.66 -4.24
C ARG A 25 -10.69 -8.33 -4.54
N LEU A 26 -9.94 -7.25 -4.77
CA LEU A 26 -10.50 -5.95 -5.12
C LEU A 26 -11.18 -5.97 -6.49
N GLN A 27 -10.65 -6.69 -7.48
CA GLN A 27 -11.29 -6.86 -8.79
C GLN A 27 -12.61 -7.63 -8.70
N ASP A 28 -12.72 -8.57 -7.76
CA ASP A 28 -13.93 -9.35 -7.51
C ASP A 28 -14.93 -8.65 -6.56
N THR A 29 -14.58 -7.47 -6.02
CA THR A 29 -15.40 -6.72 -5.05
C THR A 29 -16.03 -5.51 -5.73
N GLU A 30 -17.34 -5.30 -5.57
CA GLU A 30 -17.96 -4.05 -6.00
C GLU A 30 -17.43 -2.88 -5.17
N HIS A 31 -16.86 -1.88 -5.85
CA HIS A 31 -16.41 -0.65 -5.23
C HIS A 31 -16.74 0.56 -6.13
N PRO A 32 -16.77 1.80 -5.58
CA PRO A 32 -17.06 2.98 -6.37
C PRO A 32 -16.06 3.13 -7.52
N ARG A 33 -16.59 3.46 -8.72
CA ARG A 33 -15.79 3.76 -9.92
C ARG A 33 -14.81 4.94 -9.75
N THR A 34 -14.94 5.68 -8.65
CA THR A 34 -14.06 6.80 -8.31
C THR A 34 -12.75 6.35 -7.67
N VAL A 35 -12.63 5.08 -7.29
CA VAL A 35 -11.40 4.46 -6.79
C VAL A 35 -10.79 3.63 -7.91
N GLU A 36 -9.60 4.02 -8.36
CA GLU A 36 -8.85 3.26 -9.35
C GLU A 36 -7.98 2.22 -8.64
N VAL A 37 -7.96 0.99 -9.15
CA VAL A 37 -7.18 -0.12 -8.55
C VAL A 37 -6.18 -0.64 -9.57
N PHE A 38 -4.91 -0.69 -9.20
CA PHE A 38 -3.81 -1.11 -10.06
C PHE A 38 -2.96 -2.18 -9.39
N PHE A 39 -2.46 -3.13 -10.17
CA PHE A 39 -1.37 -4.01 -9.75
C PHE A 39 -0.05 -3.39 -10.19
N GLY A 40 0.70 -2.84 -9.22
CA GLY A 40 1.99 -2.19 -9.44
C GLY A 40 3.17 -3.16 -9.53
N GLY A 41 2.98 -4.44 -9.21
CA GLY A 41 4.05 -5.44 -9.27
C GLY A 41 5.26 -5.04 -8.41
N LEU A 42 6.47 -5.14 -8.99
CA LEU A 42 7.73 -4.74 -8.36
C LEU A 42 8.27 -3.39 -8.89
N SER A 43 7.37 -2.48 -9.29
CA SER A 43 7.72 -1.31 -10.12
C SER A 43 8.63 -0.27 -9.44
N GLY A 44 8.73 -0.23 -8.11
CA GLY A 44 9.63 0.69 -7.40
C GLY A 44 9.46 2.15 -7.86
N LEU A 45 10.54 2.79 -8.33
CA LEU A 45 10.48 4.16 -8.87
C LEU A 45 9.57 4.33 -10.09
N ASN A 46 9.27 3.27 -10.83
CA ASN A 46 8.32 3.34 -11.95
C ASN A 46 6.87 3.58 -11.48
N LEU A 47 6.62 3.61 -10.16
CA LEU A 47 5.34 4.05 -9.59
C LEU A 47 5.21 5.58 -9.49
N LEU A 48 6.28 6.36 -9.73
CA LEU A 48 6.26 7.83 -9.68
C LEU A 48 5.11 8.46 -10.48
N PRO A 49 4.85 8.06 -11.75
CA PRO A 49 3.77 8.66 -12.53
C PRO A 49 2.37 8.48 -11.92
N PHE A 50 2.17 7.50 -11.04
CA PHE A 50 0.90 7.30 -10.31
C PHE A 50 0.79 8.23 -9.11
N LEU A 51 1.92 8.57 -8.48
CA LEU A 51 2.00 9.49 -7.35
C LEU A 51 1.89 10.96 -7.78
N GLU A 52 2.31 11.29 -9.00
CA GLU A 52 2.31 12.66 -9.53
C GLU A 52 0.92 13.18 -10.00
N GLN A 53 -0.16 12.46 -9.68
CA GLN A 53 -1.53 12.78 -10.10
C GLN A 53 -2.38 13.42 -9.00
N GLY A 54 -1.82 13.62 -7.82
CA GLY A 54 -2.48 14.17 -6.65
C GLY A 54 -3.51 13.24 -6.02
N GLY A 55 -4.22 13.76 -5.02
CA GLY A 55 -5.29 13.04 -4.33
C GLY A 55 -4.78 12.06 -3.28
N ARG A 56 -5.35 10.85 -3.22
CA ARG A 56 -5.04 9.85 -2.20
C ARG A 56 -4.55 8.55 -2.85
N VAL A 57 -3.44 8.04 -2.33
CA VAL A 57 -2.83 6.79 -2.78
C VAL A 57 -2.74 5.83 -1.60
N VAL A 58 -3.29 4.63 -1.77
CA VAL A 58 -3.18 3.54 -0.81
C VAL A 58 -2.35 2.44 -1.43
N PHE A 59 -1.17 2.19 -0.88
CA PHE A 59 -0.36 1.03 -1.23
C PHE A 59 -0.87 -0.20 -0.49
N VAL A 60 -0.76 -1.35 -1.13
CA VAL A 60 -0.96 -2.66 -0.48
C VAL A 60 0.27 -3.51 -0.75
N ASP A 61 0.90 -4.05 0.30
CA ASP A 61 2.12 -4.84 0.16
C ASP A 61 2.21 -5.95 1.22
N ASN A 62 3.07 -6.93 0.99
CA ASN A 62 3.53 -7.81 2.06
C ASN A 62 4.62 -7.05 2.86
N VAL A 63 4.44 -6.94 4.17
CA VAL A 63 5.36 -6.21 5.05
C VAL A 63 6.06 -7.15 6.01
N LYS A 64 7.04 -6.60 6.76
CA LYS A 64 7.75 -7.31 7.84
C LYS A 64 8.14 -6.36 8.96
N GLY A 65 7.89 -6.76 10.22
CA GLY A 65 8.42 -6.10 11.42
C GLY A 65 7.53 -5.03 12.03
N PHE A 66 6.25 -4.98 11.66
CA PHE A 66 5.24 -4.05 12.15
C PHE A 66 4.19 -4.70 13.07
N ALA A 67 3.95 -6.01 12.95
CA ALA A 67 3.04 -6.77 13.81
C ALA A 67 3.34 -8.28 13.81
N ALA A 68 2.48 -9.09 14.42
CA ALA A 68 2.57 -10.54 14.33
C ALA A 68 2.24 -11.04 12.91
N PRO A 69 2.85 -12.16 12.43
CA PRO A 69 2.55 -12.74 11.13
C PRO A 69 1.05 -12.98 10.91
N GLY A 70 0.53 -12.68 9.72
CA GLY A 70 -0.89 -12.78 9.36
C GLY A 70 -1.73 -11.56 9.70
N ARG A 71 -1.21 -10.59 10.46
CA ARG A 71 -1.93 -9.37 10.80
C ARG A 71 -1.89 -8.36 9.66
N VAL A 72 -2.97 -7.59 9.53
CA VAL A 72 -3.02 -6.41 8.66
C VAL A 72 -2.65 -5.18 9.47
N VAL A 73 -1.75 -4.36 8.93
CA VAL A 73 -1.31 -3.08 9.51
C VAL A 73 -1.62 -1.94 8.56
N VAL A 74 -1.81 -0.75 9.12
CA VAL A 74 -1.96 0.48 8.34
C VAL A 74 -0.90 1.48 8.79
N LEU A 75 -0.08 1.92 7.85
CA LEU A 75 0.97 2.90 8.06
C LEU A 75 0.67 4.15 7.24
N ASP A 76 0.88 5.32 7.83
CA ASP A 76 0.91 6.57 7.05
C ASP A 76 2.28 6.78 6.39
N GLN A 77 2.36 7.77 5.50
CA GLN A 77 3.57 8.13 4.77
C GLN A 77 4.82 8.26 5.68
N SER A 78 4.68 8.90 6.85
CA SER A 78 5.80 9.15 7.74
C SER A 78 6.31 7.86 8.38
N GLN A 79 5.39 6.97 8.77
CA GLN A 79 5.70 5.66 9.32
C GLN A 79 6.39 4.77 8.27
N VAL A 80 5.96 4.82 7.01
CA VAL A 80 6.62 4.09 5.91
C VAL A 80 8.03 4.61 5.66
N ILE A 81 8.23 5.93 5.61
CA ILE A 81 9.57 6.52 5.42
C ILE A 81 10.51 6.14 6.58
N ALA A 82 10.03 6.21 7.82
CA ALA A 82 10.80 5.86 9.00
C ALA A 82 11.24 4.38 9.01
N SER A 83 10.47 3.49 8.38
CA SER A 83 10.81 2.07 8.29
C SER A 83 12.07 1.76 7.47
N ARG A 84 12.57 2.72 6.67
CA ARG A 84 13.82 2.56 5.89
C ARG A 84 15.03 2.18 6.75
N GLU A 85 15.05 2.64 8.01
CA GLU A 85 16.15 2.37 8.95
C GLU A 85 16.19 0.90 9.44
N LEU A 86 15.14 0.10 9.19
CA LEU A 86 15.03 -1.29 9.65
C LEU A 86 15.87 -2.32 8.84
N ARG A 87 16.76 -1.89 7.93
CA ARG A 87 17.68 -2.75 7.15
C ARG A 87 17.01 -3.97 6.49
N HIS A 88 15.81 -3.81 5.98
CA HIS A 88 15.17 -4.82 5.14
C HIS A 88 15.63 -4.61 3.69
N TYR A 89 16.35 -5.58 3.12
CA TYR A 89 16.69 -5.60 1.70
C TYR A 89 15.70 -6.54 0.98
N GLY A 90 14.68 -5.94 0.38
CA GLY A 90 13.61 -6.60 -0.38
C GLY A 90 12.80 -5.58 -1.17
N HIS A 91 11.77 -6.01 -1.89
CA HIS A 91 10.81 -5.12 -2.56
C HIS A 91 10.13 -4.13 -1.57
N GLY A 92 9.90 -4.55 -0.33
CA GLY A 92 9.45 -3.69 0.77
C GLY A 92 10.43 -2.56 1.14
N ALA A 93 11.68 -2.59 0.66
CA ALA A 93 12.64 -1.48 0.78
C ALA A 93 12.42 -0.40 -0.29
N GLY A 94 11.78 -0.76 -1.41
CA GLY A 94 11.58 0.11 -2.56
C GLY A 94 10.55 1.21 -2.27
N LEU A 95 9.48 0.91 -1.54
CA LEU A 95 8.45 1.88 -1.21
C LEU A 95 8.94 2.97 -0.23
N PRO A 96 9.60 2.66 0.90
CA PRO A 96 10.23 3.68 1.75
C PRO A 96 11.20 4.58 0.97
N PHE A 97 12.02 4.00 0.08
CA PHE A 97 12.91 4.79 -0.77
C PHE A 97 12.15 5.70 -1.73
N LEU A 98 11.16 5.17 -2.45
CA LEU A 98 10.28 5.93 -3.35
C LEU A 98 9.65 7.13 -2.63
N LEU A 99 9.06 6.91 -1.45
CA LEU A 99 8.41 7.98 -0.68
C LEU A 99 9.41 9.00 -0.11
N THR A 100 10.66 8.58 0.16
CA THR A 100 11.73 9.49 0.60
C THR A 100 12.13 10.44 -0.52
N VAL A 101 12.29 9.94 -1.75
CA VAL A 101 12.76 10.76 -2.89
C VAL A 101 11.64 11.52 -3.59
N LEU A 102 10.38 11.09 -3.40
CA LEU A 102 9.21 11.65 -4.07
C LEU A 102 9.15 13.19 -4.02
N PRO A 103 9.37 13.88 -2.87
CA PRO A 103 9.31 15.35 -2.83
C PRO A 103 10.37 16.04 -3.69
N GLU A 104 11.51 15.39 -3.93
CA GLU A 104 12.64 15.95 -4.70
C GLU A 104 12.49 15.71 -6.21
N VAL A 105 11.79 14.65 -6.59
CA VAL A 105 11.68 14.20 -8.00
C VAL A 105 10.31 14.41 -8.62
N CYS A 106 9.29 14.74 -7.81
CA CYS A 106 7.92 14.96 -8.29
C CYS A 106 7.84 16.20 -9.19
N THR A 107 7.41 15.98 -10.42
CA THR A 107 7.17 17.02 -11.44
C THR A 107 5.68 17.35 -11.63
N GLY A 108 4.79 16.50 -11.10
CA GLY A 108 3.34 16.68 -11.14
C GLY A 108 2.74 17.19 -9.83
N THR A 109 1.50 16.78 -9.55
CA THR A 109 0.80 17.12 -8.30
C THR A 109 1.07 16.04 -7.26
N MET A 110 1.67 16.41 -6.12
CA MET A 110 1.89 15.49 -5.01
C MET A 110 0.57 14.94 -4.44
N PRO A 111 0.53 13.68 -3.99
CA PRO A 111 -0.61 13.16 -3.24
C PRO A 111 -0.80 13.96 -1.95
N ARG A 112 -2.05 14.21 -1.58
CA ARG A 112 -2.42 14.82 -0.29
C ARG A 112 -2.28 13.83 0.85
N GLU A 113 -2.51 12.56 0.56
CA GLU A 113 -2.52 11.48 1.54
C GLU A 113 -1.92 10.22 0.92
N ILE A 114 -0.99 9.59 1.64
CA ILE A 114 -0.39 8.32 1.28
C ILE A 114 -0.49 7.38 2.47
N PHE A 115 -0.99 6.17 2.23
CA PHE A 115 -1.07 5.10 3.21
C PHE A 115 -0.49 3.80 2.65
N LEU A 116 -0.05 2.91 3.53
CA LEU A 116 0.27 1.53 3.23
C LEU A 116 -0.61 0.62 4.09
N VAL A 117 -1.35 -0.27 3.44
CA VAL A 117 -2.01 -1.42 4.06
C VAL A 117 -1.10 -2.63 3.88
N GLY A 118 -0.43 -3.04 4.94
CA GLY A 118 0.53 -4.14 4.92
C GLY A 118 -0.08 -5.43 5.47
N ILE A 119 0.21 -6.58 4.86
CA ILE A 119 -0.03 -7.90 5.46
C ILE A 119 1.30 -8.45 5.98
N GLU A 120 1.36 -8.90 7.23
CA GLU A 120 2.62 -9.33 7.82
C GLU A 120 3.05 -10.74 7.45
N GLU A 121 4.22 -10.87 6.80
CA GLU A 121 4.94 -12.09 6.40
C GLU A 121 4.10 -13.13 5.63
N LYS A 122 3.10 -13.74 6.26
CA LYS A 122 2.19 -14.73 5.69
C LYS A 122 0.79 -14.13 5.56
N PHE A 123 0.15 -14.33 4.43
CA PHE A 123 -1.25 -13.93 4.23
C PHE A 123 -2.19 -15.14 4.36
N THR A 124 -3.43 -14.86 4.78
CA THR A 124 -4.56 -15.81 4.74
C THR A 124 -5.70 -15.21 3.93
N SER A 125 -6.74 -16.00 3.65
CA SER A 125 -7.94 -15.49 2.98
C SER A 125 -8.62 -14.36 3.76
N GLU A 126 -8.57 -14.43 5.10
CA GLU A 126 -9.09 -13.44 6.03
C GLU A 126 -8.26 -12.15 5.99
N SER A 127 -6.93 -12.25 6.07
CA SER A 127 -6.07 -11.07 6.02
C SER A 127 -6.14 -10.37 4.66
N VAL A 128 -6.30 -11.13 3.56
CA VAL A 128 -6.53 -10.58 2.22
C VAL A 128 -7.87 -9.84 2.15
N GLN A 129 -8.94 -10.40 2.73
CA GLN A 129 -10.24 -9.72 2.80
C GLN A 129 -10.15 -8.44 3.62
N GLU A 130 -9.52 -8.50 4.80
CA GLU A 130 -9.37 -7.36 5.70
C GLU A 130 -8.58 -6.23 5.02
N ALA A 131 -7.44 -6.56 4.39
CA ALA A 131 -6.64 -5.59 3.66
C ALA A 131 -7.40 -4.95 2.48
N ALA A 132 -8.19 -5.73 1.73
CA ALA A 132 -9.03 -5.19 0.66
C ALA A 132 -10.08 -4.19 1.19
N CYS A 133 -10.81 -4.58 2.26
CA CYS A 133 -11.79 -3.71 2.90
C CYS A 133 -11.16 -2.41 3.43
N LEU A 134 -10.05 -2.51 4.15
CA LEU A 134 -9.34 -1.34 4.69
C LEU A 134 -8.83 -0.43 3.58
N SER A 135 -8.29 -1.01 2.50
CA SER A 135 -7.78 -0.24 1.36
C SER A 135 -8.88 0.60 0.70
N LEU A 136 -10.06 0.01 0.50
CA LEU A 136 -11.23 0.73 -0.02
C LEU A 136 -11.71 1.82 0.93
N GLN A 137 -11.85 1.50 2.22
CA GLN A 137 -12.27 2.48 3.23
C GLN A 137 -11.34 3.68 3.29
N ILE A 138 -10.02 3.43 3.31
CA ILE A 138 -9.00 4.49 3.33
C ILE A 138 -9.03 5.27 2.03
N ALA A 139 -9.08 4.59 0.87
CA ALA A 139 -9.14 5.26 -0.43
C ALA A 139 -10.36 6.20 -0.51
N GLU A 140 -11.52 5.78 0.00
CA GLU A 140 -12.74 6.57 -0.02
C GLU A 140 -12.75 7.73 0.97
N ASN A 141 -12.44 7.44 2.24
CA ASN A 141 -12.75 8.31 3.37
C ASN A 141 -11.51 8.87 4.08
N GLY A 142 -10.33 8.31 3.80
CA GLY A 142 -9.09 8.60 4.52
C GLY A 142 -8.98 7.73 5.75
N ARG A 143 -8.00 7.98 6.60
CA ARG A 143 -7.90 7.28 7.88
C ARG A 143 -8.95 7.87 8.83
N CYS A 144 -9.90 7.06 9.31
CA CYS A 144 -10.76 7.48 10.41
C CYS A 144 -9.88 7.79 11.62
N CYS A 145 -9.94 9.02 12.14
CA CYS A 145 -9.18 9.46 13.33
C CYS A 145 -9.62 8.79 14.64
N HIS A 146 -10.35 7.67 14.60
CA HIS A 146 -10.69 6.92 15.81
C HIS A 146 -9.51 6.03 16.18
N GLY A 147 -8.59 6.61 16.96
CA GLY A 147 -7.51 5.88 17.58
C GLY A 147 -8.00 4.73 18.45
N LYS A 148 -7.27 3.62 18.42
CA LYS A 148 -6.53 3.13 19.59
C LYS A 148 -5.58 2.02 19.17
N GLU A 149 -4.41 2.08 19.79
CA GLU A 149 -3.51 0.94 20.01
C GLU A 149 -4.29 -0.31 20.42
N LEU A 150 -3.90 -1.45 19.84
CA LEU A 150 -4.00 -2.76 20.48
C LEU A 150 -2.65 -3.45 20.28
#